data_AF-A0A480A9Z0-F1
#
_entry.id   AF-A0A480A9Z0-F1
#
_cell.length_a   1.000
_cell.length_b   1.000
_cell.length_c   1.000
_cell.angle_alpha   90.00
_cell.angle_beta   90.00
_cell.angle_gamma   90.00
#
_symmetry.space_group_name_H-M   'P 1'
#
loop_
_entity.id
_entity.type
_entity.pdbx_description
1 polymer ?
#
loop_
_entity_poly.entity_id
_entity_poly.type
_entity_poly.pdbx_seq_one_letter_code
_entity_poly.pdbx_strand_id
1 'polypeptide(L)' 'MRAIETTGILNKQGQIQLDHPLPQDKASRVRIILLMPEEDDLNEQTWLDAVSTNPSFTFLNDPEEDIYTLEDGQPVNYKR' A
#
# COMPACT_ATOMS: atom_id res chain seq x y z
N MET A 1 24.48 20.87 -3.97
CA MET A 1 23.65 19.90 -4.72
C MET A 1 22.56 20.68 -5.43
N ARG A 2 22.19 20.30 -6.65
CA ARG A 2 21.09 20.91 -7.42
C ARG A 2 20.02 19.84 -7.61
N ALA A 3 18.77 20.14 -7.24
CA ALA A 3 17.62 19.29 -7.52
C ALA A 3 16.92 19.80 -8.79
N ILE A 4 16.35 18.88 -9.56
CA ILE A 4 15.51 19.17 -10.72
C ILE A 4 14.24 18.34 -10.52
N GLU A 5 13.09 19.00 -10.50
CA GLU A 5 11.79 18.34 -10.52
C GLU A 5 11.37 18.12 -11.98
N THR A 6 10.89 16.93 -12.29
CA THR A 6 10.41 16.53 -13.62
C THR A 6 9.34 15.46 -13.47
N THR A 7 8.51 15.31 -14.49
CA THR A 7 7.42 14.33 -14.54
C THR A 7 7.73 13.26 -15.59
N GLY A 8 7.10 12.10 -15.43
CA GLY A 8 7.26 10.99 -16.34
C GLY A 8 6.45 9.79 -15.90
N ILE A 9 6.54 8.72 -16.68
CA ILE A 9 5.81 7.47 -16.46
C ILE A 9 6.80 6.41 -15.95
N LEU A 10 6.48 5.81 -14.80
CA LEU A 10 7.11 4.57 -14.34
C LEU A 10 6.39 3.39 -14.97
N ASN A 11 7.03 2.69 -15.91
CA ASN A 11 6.40 1.57 -16.61
C ASN A 11 6.43 0.28 -15.76
N LYS A 12 5.71 -0.76 -16.23
CA LYS A 12 5.61 -2.06 -15.53
C LYS A 12 6.95 -2.81 -15.42
N GLN A 13 7.96 -2.42 -16.19
CA GLN A 13 9.31 -2.99 -16.13
C GLN A 13 10.22 -2.20 -15.17
N GLY A 14 9.69 -1.19 -14.47
CA GLY A 14 10.44 -0.38 -13.52
C GLY A 14 11.33 0.68 -14.17
N GLN A 15 11.10 1.02 -15.44
CA GLN A 15 11.84 2.08 -16.15
C GLN A 15 11.07 3.40 -16.10
N ILE A 16 11.81 4.50 -15.92
CA ILE A 16 11.25 5.85 -15.90
C ILE A 16 11.39 6.46 -17.29
N GLN A 17 10.28 6.77 -17.93
CA GLN A 17 10.23 7.55 -19.16
C GLN A 17 9.86 9.00 -18.81
N LEU A 18 10.82 9.91 -18.92
CA LEU A 18 10.61 11.33 -18.65
C LEU A 18 9.81 11.99 -19.78
N ASP A 19 8.94 12.94 -19.43
CA ASP A 19 8.19 13.72 -20.41
C ASP A 19 9.12 14.59 -21.27
N HIS A 20 10.21 15.07 -20.64
CA HIS A 20 11.24 15.87 -21.27
C HIS A 20 12.66 15.42 -20.83
N PRO A 21 13.66 15.52 -21.71
CA PRO A 21 15.04 15.20 -21.35
C PRO A 21 15.57 16.18 -20.30
N LEU A 22 16.36 15.68 -19.35
CA LEU A 22 17.02 16.53 -18.36
C LEU A 22 18.14 17.35 -19.01
N PRO A 23 18.27 18.64 -18.70
CA PRO A 23 19.32 19.50 -19.25
C PRO A 23 20.68 19.10 -18.66
N GLN A 24 21.46 18.32 -19.42
CA GLN A 24 22.74 17.78 -18.98
C GLN A 24 23.76 17.70 -20.13
N ASP A 25 24.87 18.42 -19.98
CA ASP A 25 25.92 18.49 -21.00
C ASP A 25 26.92 17.33 -20.94
N LYS A 26 26.97 16.60 -19.82
CA LYS A 26 27.91 15.51 -19.56
C LYS A 26 27.28 14.41 -18.73
N ALA A 27 27.57 13.14 -19.04
CA ALA A 27 27.13 12.01 -18.22
C ALA A 27 27.63 12.16 -16.76
N SER A 28 26.74 11.94 -15.80
CA SER A 28 27.04 12.06 -14.37
C SER A 28 26.13 11.15 -13.55
N ARG A 29 26.59 10.75 -12.36
CA ARG A 29 25.79 9.97 -11.42
C ARG A 29 24.81 10.86 -10.69
N VAL A 30 23.56 10.43 -10.61
CA VAL A 30 22.47 11.14 -9.92
C VAL A 30 21.85 10.27 -8.83
N ARG A 31 21.15 10.91 -7.89
CA ARG A 31 20.24 10.26 -6.93
C ARG A 31 18.82 10.63 -7.31
N ILE A 32 17.94 9.64 -7.42
CA ILE A 32 16.56 9.82 -7.86
C ILE A 32 15.64 9.64 -6.64
N ILE A 33 14.65 10.52 -6.50
CA ILE A 33 13.53 10.39 -5.56
C ILE A 33 12.28 10.26 -6.43
N LEU A 34 11.47 9.22 -6.18
CA LEU A 34 10.21 8.99 -6.87
C LEU A 34 9.08 9.41 -5.95
N LEU A 35 8.23 10.33 -6.42
CA LEU A 35 6.99 10.72 -5.77
C LEU A 35 5.85 10.07 -6.57
N MET A 36 5.20 9.06 -6.00
CA MET A 36 4.03 8.42 -6.59
C MET A 36 2.80 8.97 -5.87
N PRO A 37 1.71 9.33 -6.59
CA PRO A 37 0.46 9.68 -5.94
C PRO A 37 0.02 8.48 -5.08
N GLU A 38 -0.47 8.76 -3.89
CA GLU A 38 -1.21 7.76 -3.14
C GLU A 38 -2.47 7.44 -3.98
N GLU A 39 -2.63 6.19 -4.38
CA GLU A 39 -3.92 5.77 -4.93
C GLU A 39 -4.92 5.87 -3.76
N ASP A 40 -5.88 6.81 -3.86
CA ASP A 40 -6.97 6.99 -2.88
C ASP A 40 -7.81 5.72 -2.69
N ASP A 41 -7.64 4.73 -3.58
CA ASP A 41 -8.13 3.38 -3.40
C ASP A 41 -7.01 2.52 -2.82
N LEU A 42 -6.78 2.65 -1.52
CA LEU A 42 -6.30 1.51 -0.79
C LEU A 42 -7.37 0.41 -0.91
N ASN A 43 -7.17 -0.44 -1.91
CA ASN A 43 -8.02 -1.58 -2.20
C ASN A 43 -8.32 -2.32 -0.89
N GLU A 44 -9.59 -2.45 -0.52
CA GLU A 44 -10.04 -3.13 0.71
C GLU A 44 -9.36 -4.49 0.87
N GLN A 45 -9.09 -5.18 -0.24
CA GLN A 45 -8.34 -6.43 -0.25
C GLN A 45 -6.90 -6.26 0.22
N THR A 46 -6.20 -5.21 -0.22
CA THR A 46 -4.82 -4.92 0.22
C THR A 46 -4.77 -4.55 1.70
N TRP A 47 -5.78 -3.84 2.21
CA TRP A 47 -5.91 -3.60 3.65
C TRP A 47 -6.18 -4.89 4.44
N LEU A 48 -7.11 -5.73 3.98
CA LEU A 48 -7.41 -7.02 4.60
C LEU A 48 -6.19 -7.94 4.62
N ASP A 49 -5.46 -8.01 3.51
CA ASP A 49 -4.24 -8.81 3.41
C ASP A 49 -3.16 -8.28 4.37
N ALA A 50 -2.99 -6.97 4.46
CA ALA A 50 -2.04 -6.34 5.38
C ALA A 50 -2.42 -6.59 6.84
N VAL A 51 -3.70 -6.48 7.22
CA VAL A 51 -4.15 -6.72 8.61
C VAL A 51 -4.06 -8.20 8.98
N SER A 52 -4.50 -9.10 8.09
CA SER A 52 -4.50 -10.55 8.36
C SER A 52 -3.12 -11.17 8.47
N THR A 53 -2.10 -10.57 7.86
CA THR A 53 -0.71 -11.07 7.88
C THR A 53 0.23 -10.29 8.80
N ASN A 54 -0.25 -9.23 9.47
CA ASN A 54 0.61 -8.38 10.28
C ASN A 54 0.99 -9.07 11.61
N PRO A 55 2.29 -9.26 11.89
CA PRO A 55 2.77 -9.92 13.10
C PRO A 55 2.31 -9.28 14.41
N SER A 56 2.02 -7.98 14.40
CA SER A 56 1.54 -7.23 15.57
C SER A 56 0.18 -7.74 16.07
N PHE A 57 -0.58 -8.43 15.23
CA PHE A 57 -1.88 -9.02 15.58
C PHE A 57 -1.82 -10.52 15.87
N THR A 58 -0.61 -11.11 15.96
CA THR A 58 -0.46 -12.56 16.22
C THR A 58 -1.16 -13.01 17.50
N PHE A 59 -1.25 -12.12 18.50
CA PHE A 59 -1.92 -12.39 19.78
C PHE A 59 -3.41 -12.73 19.63
N LEU A 60 -4.08 -12.25 18.58
CA LEU A 60 -5.50 -12.57 18.32
C LEU A 60 -5.74 -14.05 18.00
N ASN A 61 -4.69 -14.83 17.73
CA ASN A 61 -4.80 -16.28 17.54
C ASN A 61 -4.73 -17.08 18.85
N ASP A 62 -4.53 -16.41 20.00
CA ASP A 62 -4.55 -17.08 21.28
C ASP A 62 -5.98 -17.55 21.60
N PRO A 63 -6.21 -18.81 22.00
CA PRO A 63 -7.52 -19.28 22.43
C PRO A 63 -8.15 -18.46 23.57
N GLU A 64 -7.36 -17.73 24.36
CA GLU A 64 -7.89 -16.79 25.36
C GLU A 64 -8.62 -15.59 24.75
N GLU A 65 -8.34 -15.25 23.49
CA GLU A 65 -8.99 -14.16 22.74
C GLU A 65 -10.32 -14.61 22.08
N ASP A 66 -10.63 -15.92 22.04
CA ASP A 66 -11.90 -16.48 21.56
C ASP A 66 -13.02 -16.32 22.61
N ILE A 67 -13.29 -15.07 22.99
CA ILE A 67 -14.20 -14.71 24.09
C ILE A 67 -15.70 -14.81 23.76
N TYR A 68 -16.04 -15.15 22.52
CA TYR A 68 -17.42 -15.36 22.06
C TYR A 68 -17.62 -16.77 21.54
N THR A 69 -18.72 -17.38 21.97
CA THR A 69 -19.16 -18.70 21.55
C THR A 69 -20.45 -18.59 20.73
N LEU A 70 -20.81 -19.69 20.05
CA LEU A 70 -22.09 -19.76 19.32
C LEU A 70 -23.31 -19.65 20.25
N GLU A 71 -23.12 -19.91 21.54
CA GLU A 71 -24.18 -19.88 22.56
C GLU A 71 -24.49 -18.45 23.03
N ASP A 72 -23.58 -17.50 22.79
CA ASP A 72 -23.73 -16.08 23.17
C ASP A 72 -24.62 -15.30 22.20
N GLY A 73 -24.88 -15.85 21.01
CA GLY A 73 -25.69 -15.21 19.99
C GLY A 73 -27.18 -15.18 20.31
N GLN A 74 -27.87 -14.10 19.91
CA GLN A 74 -29.33 -14.06 19.90
C GLN A 74 -29.86 -14.31 18.48
N PRO A 75 -30.99 -15.04 18.33
CA PRO A 75 -31.62 -15.22 17.02
C PRO A 75 -31.98 -13.89 16.39
N VAL A 76 -31.44 -13.63 15.19
CA VAL A 76 -31.78 -12.43 14.43
C VAL A 76 -33.12 -12.66 13.74
N ASN A 77 -34.20 -12.08 14.27
CA ASN A 77 -35.51 -12.14 13.63
C ASN A 77 -35.57 -11.10 12.50
N TYR A 78 -35.19 -11.50 11.29
CA TYR A 78 -35.38 -10.68 10.11
C TYR A 78 -36.85 -10.73 9.67
N LYS A 79 -37.62 -9.65 9.88
CA LYS A 79 -38.92 -9.51 9.22
C LYS A 79 -38.68 -9.12 7.77
N ARG A 80 -39.10 -10.01 6.87
CA ARG A 80 -39.01 -9.84 5.43
C ARG A 80 -40.03 -8.83 4.91
#